data_AF-A0A8D4VKY5-F1
#
_entry.id   AF-A0A8D4VKY5-F1
#
_cell.length_a   1.000
_cell.length_b   1.000
_cell.length_c   1.000
_cell.angle_alpha   90.00
_cell.angle_beta   90.00
_cell.angle_gamma   90.00
#
_symmetry.space_group_name_H-M   'P 1'
#
loop_
_entity.id
_entity.type
_entity.pdbx_description
1 polymer ?
#
loop_
_entity_poly.entity_id
_entity_poly.type
_entity_poly.pdbx_seq_one_letter_code
_entity_poly.pdbx_strand_id
1 'polypeptide(L)'
;MAKQRRVLGFTLVELMIVVAIVGILAAIAYPSFKSYMQKGRRGDGKAALMTLMQNQEKLRAVCSSYATTLASANNCTGPTVAGSAASSDGYYTISVTAANATSYTLSAAATGIQASDTTCTPLTITNTAGTITKGPAGCW
;
A
#
# COMPACT_ATOMS: atom_id res chain seq x y z
N MET A 1 40.16 23.82 -50.19
CA MET A 1 38.72 23.48 -50.37
C MET A 1 38.34 22.43 -49.34
N ALA A 2 37.49 22.79 -48.36
CA ALA A 2 37.03 21.85 -47.34
C ALA A 2 35.88 20.98 -47.91
N LYS A 3 36.07 19.67 -47.94
CA LYS A 3 35.06 18.70 -48.38
C LYS A 3 33.95 18.66 -47.33
N GLN A 4 32.82 19.33 -47.59
CA GLN A 4 31.62 19.19 -46.76
C GLN A 4 31.20 17.72 -46.75
N ARG A 5 31.28 17.07 -45.59
CA ARG A 5 30.72 15.74 -45.38
C ARG A 5 29.20 15.87 -45.46
N ARG A 6 28.56 15.11 -46.36
CA ARG A 6 27.10 14.98 -46.37
C ARG A 6 26.69 14.29 -45.07
N VAL A 7 25.82 14.93 -44.30
CA VAL A 7 25.16 14.30 -43.15
C VAL A 7 24.11 13.35 -43.72
N LEU A 8 24.27 12.05 -43.50
CA LEU A 8 23.26 11.05 -43.81
C LEU A 8 22.18 11.13 -42.72
N GLY A 9 20.92 11.32 -43.11
CA GLY A 9 19.77 11.31 -42.20
C GLY A 9 19.17 9.91 -42.02
N PHE A 10 18.40 9.72 -40.96
CA PHE A 10 17.61 8.50 -40.73
C PHE A 10 16.47 8.38 -41.76
N THR A 11 16.19 7.14 -42.19
CA THR A 11 15.02 6.83 -43.02
C THR A 11 13.75 6.74 -42.18
N LEU A 12 12.59 6.99 -42.81
CA LEU A 12 11.29 6.81 -42.16
C LEU A 12 11.10 5.34 -41.72
N VAL A 13 11.60 4.39 -42.52
CA VAL A 13 11.54 2.96 -42.21
C VAL A 13 12.36 2.62 -40.96
N GLU A 14 13.58 3.15 -40.81
CA GLU A 14 14.38 2.96 -39.59
C GLU A 14 13.66 3.48 -38.36
N LEU A 15 13.03 4.66 -38.45
CA LEU A 15 12.23 5.20 -37.35
C LEU A 15 11.06 4.26 -36.99
N MET A 16 10.35 3.71 -37.98
CA MET A 16 9.24 2.79 -37.70
C MET A 16 9.69 1.50 -37.03
N ILE A 17 10.85 0.96 -37.42
CA ILE A 17 11.43 -0.23 -36.79
C ILE A 17 11.79 0.08 -35.33
N VAL A 18 12.41 1.23 -35.05
CA VAL A 18 12.73 1.65 -33.68
C VAL A 18 11.47 1.79 -32.83
N VAL A 19 10.42 2.44 -33.35
CA VAL A 19 9.14 2.59 -32.64
C VAL A 19 8.50 1.23 -32.38
N ALA A 20 8.54 0.31 -33.35
CA ALA A 20 8.02 -1.05 -33.17
C ALA A 20 8.74 -1.80 -32.04
N ILE A 21 10.08 -1.73 -31.99
CA ILE A 21 10.89 -2.35 -30.94
C ILE A 21 10.55 -1.75 -29.57
N VAL A 22 10.51 -0.42 -29.47
CA VAL A 22 10.17 0.28 -28.21
C VAL A 22 8.75 -0.08 -27.75
N GLY A 23 7.80 -0.19 -28.67
CA GLY A 23 6.42 -0.60 -28.36
C GLY A 23 6.35 -1.99 -27.73
N ILE A 24 7.08 -2.97 -28.28
CA ILE A 24 7.14 -4.34 -27.75
C ILE A 24 7.75 -4.35 -26.34
N LEU A 25 8.87 -3.63 -26.15
CA LEU A 25 9.52 -3.55 -24.84
C LEU A 25 8.62 -2.88 -23.79
N ALA A 26 7.95 -1.79 -24.16
CA ALA A 26 7.04 -1.07 -23.27
C ALA A 26 5.85 -1.94 -22.83
N ALA A 27 5.29 -2.77 -23.73
CA ALA A 27 4.18 -3.65 -23.42
C ALA A 27 4.49 -4.66 -22.30
N ILE A 28 5.74 -5.12 -22.20
CA ILE A 28 6.19 -6.07 -21.17
C ILE A 28 6.67 -5.32 -19.91
N ALA A 29 7.45 -4.25 -20.09
CA ALA A 29 8.08 -3.53 -18.98
C ALA A 29 7.06 -2.75 -18.12
N TYR A 30 6.06 -2.12 -18.75
CA TYR A 30 5.10 -1.27 -18.06
C TYR A 30 4.25 -1.99 -17.00
N PRO A 31 3.60 -3.14 -17.27
CA PRO A 31 2.85 -3.85 -16.24
C PRO A 31 3.75 -4.34 -15.09
N SER A 32 4.96 -4.81 -15.39
CA SER A 32 5.94 -5.23 -14.37
C SER A 32 6.34 -4.07 -13.45
N PHE A 33 6.63 -2.90 -14.04
CA PHE A 33 6.96 -1.69 -13.27
C PHE A 33 5.81 -1.25 -12.36
N LYS A 34 4.56 -1.29 -12.85
CA LYS A 34 3.39 -0.97 -12.02
C LYS A 34 3.27 -1.90 -10.82
N SER A 35 3.42 -3.20 -11.02
CA SER A 35 3.39 -4.19 -9.93
C SER A 35 4.51 -3.96 -8.90
N TYR A 36 5.71 -3.61 -9.36
CA TYR A 36 6.84 -3.27 -8.48
C TYR A 36 6.53 -2.04 -7.61
N MET A 37 6.00 -0.97 -8.22
CA MET A 37 5.58 0.23 -7.51
C MET A 37 4.46 -0.04 -6.50
N GLN A 38 3.46 -0.84 -6.88
CA GLN A 38 2.39 -1.26 -5.96
C GLN A 38 2.97 -2.02 -4.76
N LYS A 39 3.88 -2.97 -4.99
CA LYS A 39 4.55 -3.72 -3.91
C LYS A 39 5.34 -2.81 -2.98
N GLY A 40 6.04 -1.80 -3.51
CA GLY A 40 6.73 -0.80 -2.70
C GLY A 40 5.77 -0.02 -1.80
N ARG A 41 4.67 0.48 -2.37
CA ARG A 41 3.64 1.25 -1.65
C ARG A 41 2.89 0.45 -0.61
N ARG A 42 2.75 -0.88 -0.75
CA ARG A 42 2.21 -1.74 0.33
C ARG A 42 2.99 -1.56 1.65
N GLY A 43 4.26 -1.18 1.60
CA GLY A 43 5.07 -0.88 2.79
C GLY A 43 4.44 0.20 3.67
N ASP A 44 3.87 1.25 3.08
CA ASP A 44 3.21 2.36 3.79
C ASP A 44 1.98 1.84 4.56
N GLY A 45 1.08 1.11 3.90
CA GLY A 45 -0.08 0.49 4.55
C GLY A 45 0.31 -0.49 5.66
N LYS A 46 1.33 -1.33 5.44
CA LYS A 46 1.85 -2.25 6.47
C LYS A 46 2.40 -1.50 7.68
N ALA A 47 3.19 -0.46 7.48
CA ALA A 47 3.77 0.33 8.56
C ALA A 47 2.69 1.02 9.40
N ALA A 48 1.66 1.56 8.74
CA ALA A 48 0.51 2.15 9.42
C ALA A 48 -0.25 1.11 10.27
N LEU A 49 -0.50 -0.09 9.73
CA LEU A 49 -1.17 -1.17 10.47
C LEU A 49 -0.32 -1.67 11.64
N MET A 50 1.00 -1.80 11.48
CA MET A 50 1.89 -2.21 12.58
C MET A 50 1.93 -1.17 13.71
N THR A 51 1.85 0.12 13.37
CA THR A 51 1.75 1.20 14.37
C THR A 51 0.40 1.13 15.10
N LEU A 52 -0.70 0.97 14.36
CA LEU A 52 -2.03 0.86 14.95
C LEU A 52 -2.16 -0.39 15.83
N MET A 53 -1.56 -1.50 15.42
CA MET A 53 -1.46 -2.74 16.22
C MET A 53 -0.80 -2.48 17.57
N GLN A 54 0.36 -1.80 17.59
CA GLN A 54 1.04 -1.45 18.84
C GLN A 54 0.18 -0.54 19.72
N ASN A 55 -0.58 0.38 19.13
CA ASN A 55 -1.46 1.27 19.89
C ASN A 55 -2.66 0.53 20.48
N GLN A 56 -3.20 -0.49 19.80
CA GLN A 56 -4.21 -1.39 20.37
C GLN A 56 -3.67 -2.18 21.56
N GLU A 57 -2.45 -2.71 21.47
CA GLU A 57 -1.83 -3.42 22.60
C GLU A 57 -1.54 -2.49 23.78
N LYS A 58 -1.06 -1.26 23.51
CA LYS A 58 -0.90 -0.23 24.55
C LYS A 58 -2.23 0.13 25.21
N LEU A 59 -3.30 0.25 24.43
CA LEU A 59 -4.64 0.48 24.95
C LEU A 59 -5.08 -0.67 25.84
N ARG A 60 -4.87 -1.92 25.40
CA ARG A 60 -5.30 -3.12 26.13
C ARG A 60 -4.53 -3.37 27.43
N ALA A 61 -3.32 -2.84 27.54
CA ALA A 61 -2.54 -2.86 28.77
C ALA A 61 -3.20 -2.05 29.91
N VAL A 62 -4.05 -1.07 29.58
CA VAL A 62 -4.70 -0.18 30.57
C VAL A 62 -6.22 -0.25 30.55
N CYS A 63 -6.83 -0.64 29.43
CA CYS A 63 -8.28 -0.75 29.25
C CYS A 63 -8.72 -2.22 29.14
N SER A 64 -9.98 -2.49 29.47
CA SER A 64 -10.57 -3.84 29.45
C SER A 64 -10.86 -4.38 28.04
N SER A 65 -10.80 -3.54 27.00
CA SER A 65 -11.11 -3.91 25.62
C SER A 65 -10.30 -3.13 24.60
N TYR A 66 -10.20 -3.69 23.40
CA TYR A 66 -9.65 -3.00 22.23
C TYR A 66 -10.66 -1.99 21.69
N ALA A 67 -10.16 -0.96 21.02
CA ALA A 67 -10.98 0.10 20.45
C ALA A 67 -11.46 -0.22 19.04
N THR A 68 -12.67 0.18 18.71
CA THR A 68 -13.22 0.13 17.34
C THR A 68 -13.05 1.44 16.58
N THR A 69 -12.68 2.52 17.25
CA THR A 69 -12.64 3.86 16.66
C THR A 69 -11.26 4.48 16.79
N LEU A 70 -10.78 5.12 15.73
CA LEU A 70 -9.52 5.89 15.77
C LEU A 70 -9.76 7.27 16.41
N ALA A 71 -8.80 7.74 17.19
CA ALA A 71 -8.76 9.09 17.72
C ALA A 71 -7.30 9.59 17.80
N SER A 72 -7.10 10.82 18.22
CA SER A 72 -5.76 11.39 18.48
C SER A 72 -5.06 10.75 19.70
N ALA A 73 -5.82 10.12 20.59
CA ALA A 73 -5.31 9.49 21.80
C ALA A 73 -6.10 8.23 22.19
N ASN A 74 -5.49 7.41 23.05
CA ASN A 74 -6.14 6.26 23.65
C ASN A 74 -7.16 6.71 24.72
N ASN A 75 -8.33 6.07 24.76
CA ASN A 75 -9.37 6.31 25.77
C ASN A 75 -10.01 4.97 26.17
N CYS A 76 -10.29 4.76 27.46
CA CYS A 76 -11.00 3.57 27.95
C CYS A 76 -12.53 3.74 27.99
N THR A 77 -13.02 4.96 28.18
CA THR A 77 -14.46 5.26 28.26
C THR A 77 -14.98 5.56 26.86
N GLY A 78 -15.62 4.55 26.24
CA GLY A 78 -15.85 4.56 24.79
C GLY A 78 -14.53 4.31 24.07
N PRO A 79 -14.05 3.05 24.02
CA PRO A 79 -12.70 2.73 23.61
C PRO A 79 -12.28 3.33 22.26
N THR A 80 -11.30 4.23 22.29
CA THR A 80 -10.64 4.78 21.10
C THR A 80 -9.15 4.46 21.10
N VAL A 81 -8.57 4.24 19.93
CA VAL A 81 -7.14 3.99 19.76
C VAL A 81 -6.48 5.16 19.04
N ALA A 82 -5.31 5.56 19.54
CA ALA A 82 -4.48 6.58 18.91
C ALA A 82 -4.06 6.13 17.50
N GLY A 83 -4.38 6.94 16.49
CA GLY A 83 -4.02 6.65 15.11
C GLY A 83 -4.49 7.70 14.12
N SER A 84 -4.01 7.59 12.89
CA SER A 84 -4.45 8.40 11.75
C SER A 84 -5.32 7.55 10.82
N ALA A 85 -6.37 8.15 10.26
CA ALA A 85 -7.22 7.50 9.25
C ALA A 85 -6.52 7.40 7.88
N ALA A 86 -5.38 8.07 7.68
CA ALA A 86 -4.56 7.96 6.48
C ALA A 86 -3.17 7.43 6.83
N SER A 87 -2.61 6.61 5.94
CA SER A 87 -1.20 6.22 6.00
C SER A 87 -0.30 7.43 5.72
N SER A 88 0.99 7.31 6.07
CA SER A 88 1.94 8.42 6.05
C SER A 88 2.11 9.01 4.65
N ASP A 89 2.18 8.15 3.63
CA ASP A 89 2.31 8.56 2.23
C ASP A 89 0.95 8.73 1.53
N GLY A 90 -0.16 8.54 2.26
CA GLY A 90 -1.52 8.75 1.75
C GLY A 90 -2.02 7.68 0.77
N TYR A 91 -1.34 6.53 0.66
CA TYR A 91 -1.78 5.45 -0.23
C TYR A 91 -2.89 4.57 0.36
N TYR A 92 -3.15 4.65 1.67
CA TYR A 92 -4.13 3.82 2.36
C TYR A 92 -5.00 4.61 3.34
N THR A 93 -6.27 4.24 3.43
CA THR A 93 -7.17 4.62 4.51
C THR A 93 -7.14 3.54 5.58
N ILE A 94 -6.85 3.93 6.81
CA ILE A 94 -6.65 3.05 7.96
C ILE A 94 -7.89 3.06 8.85
N SER A 95 -8.33 1.88 9.28
CA SER A 95 -9.50 1.70 10.14
C SER A 95 -9.36 0.48 11.05
N VAL A 96 -10.17 0.46 12.11
CA VAL A 96 -10.45 -0.76 12.87
C VAL A 96 -11.82 -1.25 12.44
N THR A 97 -11.90 -2.45 11.86
CA THR A 97 -13.16 -2.97 11.31
C THR A 97 -13.95 -3.79 12.32
N ALA A 98 -13.27 -4.39 13.29
CA ALA A 98 -13.89 -5.10 14.40
C ALA A 98 -12.96 -5.06 15.61
N ALA A 99 -13.51 -4.96 16.82
CA ALA A 99 -12.75 -5.09 18.06
C ALA A 99 -13.66 -5.54 19.20
N ASN A 100 -13.09 -6.26 20.17
CA ASN A 100 -13.74 -6.65 21.40
C ASN A 100 -12.70 -6.78 22.55
N ALA A 101 -13.02 -7.49 23.62
CA ALA A 101 -12.13 -7.63 24.78
C ALA A 101 -10.85 -8.44 24.50
N THR A 102 -10.84 -9.32 23.50
CA THR A 102 -9.76 -10.28 23.23
C THR A 102 -9.26 -10.28 21.80
N SER A 103 -9.98 -9.64 20.87
CA SER A 103 -9.69 -9.67 19.44
C SER A 103 -9.89 -8.31 18.78
N TYR A 104 -9.20 -8.08 17.68
CA TYR A 104 -9.42 -6.94 16.79
C TYR A 104 -9.03 -7.27 15.35
N THR A 105 -9.57 -6.50 14.41
CA THR A 105 -9.23 -6.51 12.99
C THR A 105 -8.91 -5.09 12.54
N LEU A 106 -7.69 -4.88 12.07
CA LEU A 106 -7.22 -3.63 11.48
C LEU A 106 -7.25 -3.75 9.96
N SER A 107 -7.57 -2.66 9.27
CA SER A 107 -7.70 -2.62 7.82
C SER A 107 -7.01 -1.38 7.24
N ALA A 108 -6.23 -1.58 6.19
CA ALA A 108 -5.69 -0.54 5.32
C ALA A 108 -6.26 -0.74 3.91
N ALA A 109 -7.25 0.07 3.55
CA ALA A 109 -7.86 0.09 2.23
C ALA A 109 -7.06 1.00 1.29
N ALA A 110 -6.69 0.51 0.11
CA ALA A 110 -5.87 1.24 -0.84
C ALA A 110 -6.68 2.37 -1.47
N THR A 111 -6.04 3.52 -1.68
CA THR A 111 -6.67 4.71 -2.28
C THR A 111 -5.79 5.29 -3.38
N GLY A 112 -6.36 6.24 -4.13
CA GLY A 112 -5.66 6.91 -5.23
C GLY A 112 -5.04 5.92 -6.22
N ILE A 113 -3.76 6.11 -6.53
CA ILE A 113 -3.02 5.24 -7.46
C ILE A 113 -2.79 3.82 -6.94
N GLN A 114 -2.87 3.61 -5.63
CA GLN A 114 -2.74 2.28 -5.02
C GLN A 114 -4.04 1.46 -5.13
N ALA A 115 -5.19 2.10 -5.36
CA ALA A 115 -6.47 1.40 -5.54
C ALA A 115 -6.48 0.41 -6.73
N SER A 116 -5.52 0.54 -7.66
CA SER A 116 -5.31 -0.42 -8.75
C SER A 116 -4.69 -1.76 -8.29
N ASP A 117 -4.26 -1.87 -7.03
CA ASP A 117 -3.72 -3.09 -6.42
C ASP A 117 -4.85 -3.98 -5.88
N THR A 118 -5.77 -4.38 -6.77
CA THR A 118 -7.07 -4.98 -6.41
C THR A 118 -6.95 -6.31 -5.66
N THR A 119 -5.85 -7.03 -5.81
CA THR A 119 -5.62 -8.32 -5.14
C THR A 119 -5.12 -8.18 -3.71
N CYS A 120 -4.57 -7.01 -3.35
CA CYS A 120 -3.93 -6.76 -2.06
C CYS A 120 -4.60 -5.68 -1.24
N THR A 121 -5.86 -5.37 -1.54
CA THR A 121 -6.64 -4.40 -0.80
C THR A 121 -7.97 -4.98 -0.31
N PRO A 122 -8.35 -4.77 0.96
CA PRO A 122 -7.56 -4.15 2.02
C PRO A 122 -6.44 -5.06 2.54
N LEU A 123 -5.33 -4.48 3.00
CA LEU A 123 -4.39 -5.19 3.87
C LEU A 123 -4.99 -5.26 5.27
N THR A 124 -4.93 -6.43 5.93
CA THR A 124 -5.52 -6.64 7.25
C THR A 124 -4.57 -7.29 8.24
N ILE A 125 -4.63 -6.84 9.50
CA ILE A 125 -4.04 -7.56 10.65
C ILE A 125 -5.19 -7.92 11.59
N THR A 126 -5.37 -9.21 11.84
CA THR A 126 -6.38 -9.71 12.78
C THR A 126 -5.68 -10.36 13.96
N ASN A 127 -5.95 -9.87 15.16
CA ASN A 127 -5.60 -10.53 16.41
C ASN A 127 -6.84 -11.28 16.90
N THR A 128 -6.74 -12.60 17.01
CA THR A 128 -7.77 -13.44 17.61
C THR A 128 -7.21 -14.05 18.89
N ALA A 129 -7.49 -13.41 20.04
CA ALA A 129 -7.06 -13.86 21.36
C ALA A 129 -5.54 -14.21 21.44
N GLY A 130 -4.69 -13.34 20.88
CA GLY A 130 -3.23 -13.49 20.87
C GLY A 130 -2.67 -14.13 19.60
N THR A 131 -3.51 -14.70 18.72
CA THR A 131 -3.07 -15.22 17.43
C THR A 131 -3.16 -14.14 16.37
N ILE A 132 -2.03 -13.74 15.78
CA ILE A 132 -1.97 -12.72 14.72
C ILE A 132 -2.05 -13.39 13.34
N THR A 133 -3.00 -12.96 12.51
CA THR A 133 -3.11 -13.34 11.10
C THR A 133 -3.06 -12.10 10.22
N LYS A 134 -2.49 -12.25 9.02
CA LYS A 134 -2.25 -11.18 8.05
C LYS A 134 -2.85 -11.56 6.71
N GLY A 135 -3.64 -10.67 6.11
CA GLY A 135 -4.33 -10.92 4.84
C GLY A 135 -4.28 -9.72 3.90
N PRO A 136 -4.36 -9.93 2.57
CA PRO A 136 -4.42 -11.21 1.86
C PRO A 136 -3.04 -11.90 1.76
N ALA A 137 -3.02 -13.22 1.58
CA ALA A 137 -1.77 -13.98 1.44
C ALA A 137 -0.96 -13.51 0.21
N GLY A 138 0.37 -13.44 0.32
CA GLY A 138 1.25 -12.95 -0.77
C GLY A 138 1.34 -11.42 -0.91
N CYS A 139 0.53 -10.67 -0.15
CA CYS A 139 0.57 -9.22 -0.11
C CYS A 139 1.45 -8.67 1.03
N TRP A 140 1.76 -9.52 2.02
CA TRP A 140 2.53 -9.21 3.22
C TRP A 140 4.03 -9.43 3.07
#